data_AF-A0AAW6M991-F1
#
_entry.id   AF-A0AAW6M991-F1
#
_cell.length_a   1.000
_cell.length_b   1.000
_cell.length_c   1.000
_cell.angle_alpha   90.00
_cell.angle_beta   90.00
_cell.angle_gamma   90.00
#
_symmetry.space_group_name_H-M   'P 1'
#
loop_
_entity.id
_entity.type
_entity.pdbx_description
1 polymer ?
#
loop_
_entity_poly.entity_id
_entity_poly.type
_entity_poly.pdbx_seq_one_letter_code
_entity_poly.pdbx_strand_id
1 'polypeptide(L)'
;MEQQQKFNPVGIQTFSEIIGKNYLYIDKTEYVYRMTHSASKYMCLSRPRRFGKSLLTSTLHCYFEGWKELFKGLAIEKLEAEWNMHPVLHFDMSTAKHLDKERLDS
;
A
#
# COMPACT_ATOMS: atom_id res chain seq x y z
N MET A 1 -12.08 -24.25 -13.55
CA MET A 1 -11.04 -23.26 -13.20
C MET A 1 -10.47 -23.70 -11.86
N GLU A 2 -9.24 -24.21 -11.82
CA GLU A 2 -8.61 -24.59 -10.57
C GLU A 2 -8.51 -23.35 -9.68
N GLN A 3 -9.26 -23.32 -8.58
CA GLN A 3 -9.02 -22.35 -7.53
C GLN A 3 -7.70 -22.75 -6.86
N GLN A 4 -6.58 -22.22 -7.35
CA GLN A 4 -5.34 -22.27 -6.60
C GLN A 4 -5.60 -21.70 -5.21
N GLN A 5 -5.37 -22.51 -4.19
CA GLN A 5 -5.58 -22.15 -2.80
C GLN A 5 -4.62 -21.00 -2.45
N LYS A 6 -5.15 -19.77 -2.39
CA LYS A 6 -4.39 -18.60 -1.97
C LYS A 6 -4.26 -18.60 -0.46
N PHE A 7 -3.03 -18.48 0.03
CA PHE A 7 -2.76 -18.38 1.46
C PHE A 7 -3.19 -16.99 1.98
N ASN A 8 -3.59 -16.94 3.25
CA ASN A 8 -3.83 -15.66 3.92
C ASN A 8 -2.50 -15.02 4.32
N PRO A 9 -2.27 -13.72 4.02
CA PRO A 9 -1.04 -13.02 4.37
C PRO A 9 -1.03 -12.65 5.86
N VAL A 10 -0.85 -13.64 6.74
CA VAL A 10 -0.78 -13.41 8.19
C VAL A 10 0.59 -12.80 8.54
N GLY A 11 0.58 -11.60 9.10
CA GLY A 11 1.80 -10.89 9.50
C GLY A 11 2.49 -10.12 8.37
N ILE A 12 2.09 -10.33 7.12
CA ILE A 12 2.61 -9.60 5.96
C ILE A 12 1.77 -8.35 5.75
N GLN A 13 2.43 -7.19 5.69
CA GLN A 13 1.76 -5.88 5.50
C GLN A 13 2.25 -5.15 4.24
N THR A 14 3.15 -5.76 3.48
CA THR A 14 3.76 -5.17 2.29
C THR A 14 2.99 -5.60 1.05
N PHE A 15 2.53 -4.63 0.26
CA PHE A 15 1.72 -4.89 -0.94
C PHE A 15 2.48 -5.72 -1.98
N SER A 16 3.73 -5.34 -2.29
CA SER A 16 4.58 -6.04 -3.26
C SER A 16 4.82 -7.50 -2.88
N GLU A 17 4.99 -7.79 -1.60
CA GLU A 17 5.15 -9.16 -1.11
C GLU A 17 3.87 -9.98 -1.24
N ILE A 18 2.71 -9.38 -0.91
CA ILE A 18 1.41 -10.05 -1.02
C ILE A 18 1.14 -10.43 -2.49
N ILE A 19 1.34 -9.51 -3.42
CA ILE A 19 1.12 -9.77 -4.85
C ILE A 19 2.18 -10.72 -5.40
N GLY A 20 3.47 -10.44 -5.13
CA GLY A 20 4.59 -11.22 -5.67
C GLY A 20 4.61 -12.68 -5.21
N LYS A 21 4.15 -12.96 -3.98
CA LYS A 21 4.02 -14.33 -3.45
C LYS A 21 2.62 -14.94 -3.65
N ASN A 22 1.75 -14.28 -4.43
CA ASN A 22 0.39 -14.75 -4.76
C ASN A 22 -0.49 -15.07 -3.53
N TYR A 23 -0.39 -14.25 -2.48
CA TYR A 23 -1.28 -14.33 -1.33
C TYR A 23 -2.69 -13.79 -1.65
N LEU A 24 -3.65 -14.08 -0.78
CA LEU A 24 -4.98 -13.49 -0.86
C LEU A 24 -4.90 -11.97 -0.63
N TYR A 25 -5.25 -11.20 -1.66
CA TYR A 25 -5.38 -9.75 -1.61
C TYR A 25 -6.82 -9.35 -1.92
N ILE A 26 -7.42 -8.54 -1.05
CA ILE A 26 -8.73 -7.95 -1.31
C ILE A 26 -8.51 -6.63 -2.04
N ASP A 27 -8.87 -6.60 -3.31
CA ASP A 27 -8.66 -5.43 -4.15
C ASP A 27 -9.47 -4.23 -3.67
N LYS A 28 -8.75 -3.15 -3.35
CA LYS A 28 -9.28 -1.83 -3.03
C LYS A 28 -8.56 -0.74 -3.82
N THR A 29 -7.89 -1.11 -4.90
CA THR A 29 -7.06 -0.19 -5.70
C THR A 29 -7.88 0.85 -6.45
N GLU A 30 -9.17 0.61 -6.69
CA GLU A 30 -10.10 1.65 -7.15
C GLU A 30 -10.16 2.84 -6.17
N TYR A 31 -10.18 2.59 -4.86
CA TYR A 31 -10.15 3.66 -3.87
C TYR A 31 -8.83 4.41 -3.88
N VAL A 32 -7.72 3.71 -4.14
CA VAL A 32 -6.40 4.33 -4.31
C VAL A 32 -6.46 5.34 -5.45
N TYR A 33 -6.92 4.92 -6.63
CA TYR A 33 -7.09 5.81 -7.79
C TYR A 33 -7.98 7.02 -7.48
N ARG A 34 -9.15 6.80 -6.86
CA ARG A 34 -10.06 7.89 -6.48
C ARG A 34 -9.44 8.85 -5.49
N MET A 35 -8.65 8.36 -4.53
CA MET A 35 -7.95 9.23 -3.57
C MET A 35 -6.91 10.11 -4.26
N THR A 36 -6.12 9.55 -5.19
CA THR A 36 -5.04 10.28 -5.88
C THR A 36 -5.56 11.29 -6.91
N HIS A 37 -6.77 11.07 -7.43
CA HIS A 37 -7.42 11.96 -8.41
C HIS A 37 -8.53 12.83 -7.81
N SER A 38 -8.70 12.82 -6.49
CA SER A 38 -9.67 13.68 -5.82
C SER A 38 -9.15 15.10 -5.61
N ALA A 39 -10.05 16.07 -5.46
CA ALA A 39 -9.71 17.47 -5.14
C ALA A 39 -9.27 17.68 -3.68
N SER A 40 -9.17 16.62 -2.87
CA SER A 40 -8.85 16.73 -1.45
C SER A 40 -7.34 16.91 -1.24
N LYS A 41 -6.96 18.06 -0.68
CA LYS A 41 -5.55 18.36 -0.34
C LYS A 41 -5.00 17.47 0.79
N TYR A 42 -5.86 17.01 1.69
CA TYR A 42 -5.47 16.21 2.85
C TYR A 42 -6.44 15.03 3.03
N MET A 43 -5.89 13.84 3.27
CA MET A 43 -6.65 12.62 3.53
C MET A 43 -6.23 12.02 4.87
N CYS A 44 -7.17 11.94 5.82
CA CYS A 44 -6.94 11.27 7.10
C CYS A 44 -7.66 9.92 7.13
N LEU A 45 -6.93 8.85 7.44
CA LEU A 45 -7.44 7.48 7.43
C LEU A 45 -7.54 6.91 8.86
N SER A 46 -8.50 7.44 9.63
CA SER A 46 -8.87 6.90 10.94
C SER A 46 -9.59 5.56 10.79
N ARG A 47 -9.00 4.49 11.32
CA ARG A 47 -9.50 3.08 11.31
C ARG A 47 -8.90 2.36 12.52
N PRO A 48 -9.54 1.30 13.06
CA PRO A 48 -9.00 0.53 14.18
C PRO A 48 -7.66 -0.15 13.89
N ARG A 49 -7.00 -0.67 14.94
CA ARG A 49 -5.77 -1.47 14.82
C ARG A 49 -6.02 -2.69 13.91
N ARG A 50 -5.04 -3.03 13.06
CA ARG A 50 -5.08 -4.14 12.07
C ARG A 50 -6.05 -3.97 10.90
N PHE A 51 -6.64 -2.78 10.69
CA PHE A 51 -7.47 -2.49 9.50
C PHE A 51 -6.64 -2.06 8.27
N GLY A 52 -5.44 -2.61 8.09
CA GLY A 52 -4.64 -2.45 6.86
C GLY A 52 -4.27 -1.01 6.50
N LYS A 53 -3.87 -0.18 7.47
CA LYS A 53 -3.31 1.15 7.17
C LYS A 53 -1.95 1.05 6.49
N SER A 54 -1.05 0.27 7.09
CA SER A 54 0.30 0.02 6.56
C SER A 54 0.26 -0.65 5.19
N LEU A 55 -0.69 -1.56 4.99
CA LEU A 55 -0.90 -2.17 3.68
C LEU A 55 -1.29 -1.12 2.63
N LEU A 56 -2.18 -0.19 2.99
CA LEU A 56 -2.59 0.88 2.08
C LEU A 56 -1.45 1.86 1.78
N THR A 57 -0.62 2.23 2.76
CA THR A 57 0.56 3.08 2.51
C THR A 57 1.59 2.37 1.63
N SER A 58 1.79 1.06 1.82
CA SER A 58 2.64 0.24 0.96
C SER A 58 2.10 0.14 -0.48
N THR A 59 0.77 0.04 -0.66
CA THR A 59 0.16 0.08 -1.99
C THR A 59 0.37 1.44 -2.67
N LEU A 60 0.18 2.55 -1.93
CA LEU A 60 0.43 3.91 -2.45
C LEU A 60 1.89 4.09 -2.84
N HIS A 61 2.83 3.56 -2.05
CA HIS A 61 4.26 3.57 -2.39
C HIS A 61 4.52 2.91 -3.73
N CYS A 62 4.06 1.68 -3.91
CA CYS A 62 4.24 0.93 -5.17
C CYS A 62 3.56 1.63 -6.36
N TYR A 63 2.42 2.27 -6.13
CA TYR A 63 1.68 3.00 -7.16
C TYR A 63 2.45 4.25 -7.62
N PHE A 64 2.91 5.09 -6.69
CA PHE A 64 3.64 6.32 -7.03
C PHE A 64 5.05 6.06 -7.57
N GLU A 65 5.71 4.97 -7.17
CA GLU A 65 6.97 4.53 -7.81
C GLU A 65 6.76 3.91 -9.21
N GLY A 66 5.51 3.75 -9.64
CA GLY A 66 5.18 3.26 -10.98
C GLY A 66 5.37 1.75 -11.18
N TRP A 67 5.25 0.93 -10.12
CA TRP A 67 5.40 -0.53 -10.19
C TRP A 67 4.18 -1.22 -10.83
N LYS A 68 3.86 -0.86 -12.08
CA LYS A 68 2.67 -1.29 -12.83
C LYS A 68 2.44 -2.81 -12.83
N GLU A 69 3.51 -3.58 -12.90
CA GLU A 69 3.48 -5.04 -12.94
C GLU A 69 2.76 -5.66 -11.73
N LEU A 70 2.83 -5.01 -10.56
CA LEU A 70 2.16 -5.47 -9.34
C LEU A 70 0.66 -5.20 -9.33
N PHE A 71 0.16 -4.39 -10.26
CA PHE A 71 -1.25 -4.03 -10.32
C PHE A 71 -2.02 -4.79 -11.40
N LYS A 72 -1.35 -5.70 -12.13
CA LYS A 72 -1.99 -6.55 -13.14
C LYS A 72 -3.18 -7.32 -12.57
N GLY A 73 -4.32 -7.20 -13.22
CA GLY A 73 -5.59 -7.81 -12.82
C GLY A 73 -6.32 -7.10 -11.68
N LEU A 74 -5.80 -5.98 -11.16
CA LEU A 74 -6.47 -5.15 -10.15
C LEU A 74 -7.25 -4.00 -10.81
N ALA A 75 -8.22 -3.43 -10.08
CA ALA A 75 -9.09 -2.38 -10.59
C ALA A 75 -8.31 -1.16 -11.13
N ILE A 76 -7.23 -0.76 -10.46
CA ILE A 76 -6.43 0.40 -10.88
C ILE A 76 -5.73 0.22 -12.22
N GLU A 77 -5.43 -1.01 -12.66
CA GLU A 77 -4.84 -1.24 -13.98
C GLU A 77 -5.70 -0.69 -15.11
N LYS A 78 -7.03 -0.74 -14.95
CA LYS A 78 -8.00 -0.25 -15.93
C LYS A 78 -8.28 1.24 -15.82
N LEU A 79 -8.02 1.83 -14.66
CA LEU A 79 -8.31 3.24 -14.37
C LEU A 79 -7.09 4.13 -14.66
N GLU A 80 -5.88 3.62 -14.42
CA GLU A 80 -4.63 4.36 -14.56
C GLU A 80 -4.04 4.20 -15.97
N ALA A 81 -3.96 5.31 -16.71
CA ALA A 81 -3.42 5.34 -18.07
C ALA A 81 -1.95 5.74 -18.13
N GLU A 82 -1.53 6.73 -17.33
CA GLU A 82 -0.26 7.44 -17.56
C GLU A 82 0.90 6.94 -16.68
N TRP A 83 0.64 6.13 -15.64
CA TRP A 83 1.66 5.46 -14.80
C TRP A 83 2.91 6.32 -14.52
N ASN A 84 2.68 7.55 -14.08
CA ASN A 84 3.74 8.51 -13.78
C ASN A 84 4.55 8.08 -12.56
N MET A 85 5.88 8.11 -12.70
CA MET A 85 6.81 7.77 -11.61
C MET A 85 7.16 9.00 -10.79
N HIS A 86 7.11 8.87 -9.47
CA HIS A 86 7.44 9.90 -8.51
C HIS A 86 8.40 9.35 -7.45
N PRO A 87 9.37 10.13 -6.97
CA PRO A 87 10.17 9.75 -5.81
C PRO A 87 9.26 9.71 -4.57
N VAL A 88 9.22 8.57 -3.88
CA VAL A 88 8.39 8.37 -2.69
C VAL A 88 9.25 8.41 -1.43
N LEU A 89 8.88 9.27 -0.48
CA LEU A 89 9.46 9.29 0.86
C LEU A 89 8.47 8.66 1.85
N HIS A 90 8.83 7.53 2.43
CA HIS A 90 8.00 6.82 3.40
C HIS A 90 8.58 6.95 4.81
N PHE A 91 7.89 7.70 5.67
CA PHE A 91 8.25 7.85 7.08
C PHE A 91 7.39 6.91 7.94
N ASP A 92 8.01 5.96 8.63
CA ASP A 92 7.35 5.10 9.60
C ASP A 92 7.71 5.54 11.02
N MET A 93 6.70 5.99 11.78
CA MET A 93 6.85 6.37 13.20
C MET A 93 6.17 5.38 14.14
N SER A 94 5.78 4.20 13.65
CA SER A 94 5.08 3.20 14.46
C SER A 94 5.90 2.66 15.64
N THR A 95 7.23 2.73 15.53
CA THR A 95 8.21 2.34 16.56
C THR A 95 8.65 3.51 17.45
N ALA A 96 8.21 4.74 17.17
CA ALA A 96 8.75 5.95 17.80
C ALA A 96 8.28 6.23 19.23
N LYS A 97 7.49 5.34 19.84
CA LYS A 97 6.91 5.57 21.18
C LYS A 97 7.93 5.63 22.33
N HIS A 98 9.17 5.20 22.10
CA HIS A 98 10.23 5.12 23.11
C HIS A 98 11.60 5.57 22.56
N LEU A 99 11.62 6.48 21.58
CA LEU A 99 12.89 7.10 21.18
C LEU A 99 13.22 8.23 22.15
N ASP A 100 14.13 7.95 23.08
CA ASP A 100 14.82 8.99 23.86
C ASP A 100 15.84 9.71 22.97
N LYS A 101 16.22 10.94 23.36
CA LYS A 101 17.16 11.78 22.60
C LYS A 101 18.45 11.04 22.20
N GLU A 102 18.98 10.23 23.10
CA GLU A 102 20.21 9.46 22.89
C GLU A 102 20.09 8.40 21.77
N ARG A 103 18.89 7.90 21.49
CA ARG A 103 18.63 6.94 20.40
C ARG A 103 18.27 7.60 19.06
N LEU A 104 17.98 8.90 19.08
CA LEU A 104 17.75 9.70 17.89
C LEU A 104 19.06 10.22 17.28
N ASP A 105 20.03 10.53 18.14
CA ASP A 105 21.33 11.09 17.76
C ASP A 105 22.38 9.99 17.40
N SER A 106 22.03 8.70 17.51
CA SER A 106 22.89 7.54 17.22
C SER A 106 22.56 6.89 15.88
#